data_AF-A0ABD8A736-F1
#
_entry.id   AF-A0ABD8A736-F1
#
_cell.length_a   1.000
_cell.length_b   1.000
_cell.length_c   1.000
_cell.angle_alpha   90.00
_cell.angle_beta   90.00
_cell.angle_gamma   90.00
#
_symmetry.space_group_name_H-M   'P 1'
#
loop_
_entity.id
_entity.type
_entity.pdbx_description
1 polymer ?
#
loop_
_entity_poly.entity_id
_entity_poly.type
_entity_poly.pdbx_seq_one_letter_code
_entity_poly.pdbx_strand_id
1 'polypeptide(L)'
;MSAIFDGTWVRLGSEGRTLYEQGGYGRLEGDGLRLSPEEALYLIERDKIDVKDFDFDALLGLFAGQPNFIRRYLVYRDIRERGYVIQPGPHDFRVFRRGHRPGVGRSQYLIRVLSERDLVDFDRLGEDVLAAVNMRKQYLLAVVDDEDELTYYEVRVQDLPRVGEPAGCSMPPVEASLFGTYALAHLPPGTPLEEDWYGKRLDSRRLLLRPVESIYLMRRHCLAVTRDGEPMTAEQFLDSVAEKDVEIREKERVFSDLRGRGYIPRTGYKFGHHFRVYSGKKPHSEMLVHAVPSGTTLPMSAVSRSVRLAHSVKKKMLFACIYTTDIRYVEFARIKL
;
A
#
# COMPACT_ATOMS: atom_id res chain seq x y z
N MET A 1 -22.38 -21.20 29.14
CA MET A 1 -23.59 -21.38 28.30
C MET A 1 -23.39 -22.62 27.46
N SER A 2 -24.40 -23.46 27.29
CA SER A 2 -24.26 -24.71 26.52
C SER A 2 -24.40 -24.41 25.02
N ALA A 3 -23.54 -25.05 24.23
CA ALA A 3 -23.48 -24.89 22.79
C ALA A 3 -23.35 -26.25 22.09
N ILE A 4 -23.80 -26.32 20.83
CA ILE A 4 -23.72 -27.53 20.00
C ILE A 4 -23.00 -27.18 18.70
N PHE A 5 -22.09 -28.04 18.28
CA PHE A 5 -21.48 -27.98 16.95
C PHE A 5 -22.28 -28.82 15.96
N ASP A 6 -22.80 -28.20 14.90
CA ASP A 6 -23.65 -28.87 13.89
C ASP A 6 -22.87 -29.45 12.69
N GLY A 7 -21.54 -29.48 12.79
CA GLY A 7 -20.63 -29.86 11.71
C GLY A 7 -20.13 -28.67 10.88
N THR A 8 -20.75 -27.50 10.98
CA THR A 8 -20.30 -26.27 10.30
C THR A 8 -20.19 -25.07 11.24
N TRP A 9 -21.15 -24.91 12.15
CA TRP A 9 -21.25 -23.77 13.07
C TRP A 9 -21.45 -24.24 14.50
N VAL A 10 -21.03 -23.39 15.45
CA VAL A 10 -21.37 -23.56 16.86
C VAL A 10 -22.60 -22.72 17.17
N ARG A 11 -23.61 -23.35 17.77
CA ARG A 11 -24.93 -22.76 18.03
C ARG A 11 -25.25 -22.75 19.51
N LEU A 12 -25.89 -21.68 19.95
CA LEU A 12 -26.46 -21.54 21.29
C LEU A 12 -27.96 -21.30 21.18
N GLY A 13 -28.69 -21.75 22.21
CA GLY A 13 -30.10 -21.39 22.39
C GLY A 13 -30.29 -19.93 22.83
N SER A 14 -31.45 -19.64 23.39
CA SER A 14 -31.86 -18.28 23.77
C SER A 14 -30.91 -17.57 24.76
N GLU A 15 -30.24 -18.32 25.63
CA GLU A 15 -29.21 -17.81 26.54
C GLU A 15 -28.04 -17.13 25.81
N GLY A 16 -27.70 -17.59 24.60
CA GLY A 16 -26.61 -17.07 23.79
C GLY A 16 -26.85 -15.63 23.31
N ARG A 17 -28.10 -15.15 23.26
CA ARG A 17 -28.42 -13.78 22.82
C ARG A 17 -27.69 -12.71 23.64
N THR A 18 -27.45 -12.99 24.92
CA THR A 18 -26.71 -12.10 25.82
C THR A 18 -25.28 -11.83 25.33
N LEU A 19 -24.61 -12.81 24.70
CA LEU A 19 -23.28 -12.65 24.11
C LEU A 19 -23.31 -11.69 22.92
N TYR A 20 -24.35 -11.74 22.10
CA TYR A 20 -24.54 -10.79 21.00
C TYR A 20 -24.83 -9.39 21.52
N GLU A 21 -25.77 -9.27 22.46
CA GLU A 21 -26.22 -7.97 22.97
C GLU A 21 -25.14 -7.25 23.75
N GLN A 22 -24.38 -7.95 24.59
CA GLN A 22 -23.36 -7.33 25.44
C GLN A 22 -22.02 -7.23 24.71
N GLY A 23 -21.58 -8.31 24.06
CA GLY A 23 -20.25 -8.47 23.49
C GLY A 23 -20.17 -8.43 21.96
N GLY A 24 -21.30 -8.40 21.25
CA GLY A 24 -21.34 -8.40 19.79
C GLY A 24 -20.82 -9.69 19.15
N TYR A 25 -20.88 -10.82 19.85
CA TYR A 25 -20.51 -12.14 19.31
C TYR A 25 -21.63 -12.71 18.44
N GLY A 26 -21.27 -13.33 17.32
CA GLY A 26 -22.17 -14.16 16.51
C GLY A 26 -23.21 -13.39 15.68
N ARG A 27 -24.17 -14.17 15.18
CA ARG A 27 -25.35 -13.73 14.43
C ARG A 27 -26.60 -14.32 15.07
N LEU A 28 -27.58 -13.47 15.35
CA LEU A 28 -28.89 -13.93 15.83
C LEU A 28 -29.57 -14.77 14.74
N GLU A 29 -30.01 -15.96 15.09
CA GLU A 29 -30.79 -16.85 14.22
C GLU A 29 -31.95 -17.45 15.04
N GLY A 30 -33.19 -17.14 14.65
CA GLY A 30 -34.37 -17.54 15.41
C GLY A 30 -34.37 -16.98 16.84
N ASP A 31 -34.47 -17.86 17.82
CA ASP A 31 -34.38 -17.54 19.24
C ASP A 31 -32.94 -17.61 19.78
N GLY A 32 -31.99 -18.15 19.02
CA GLY A 32 -30.62 -18.42 19.47
C GLY A 32 -29.53 -17.57 18.83
N LEU A 33 -28.30 -18.07 18.94
CA LEU A 33 -27.10 -17.43 18.42
C LEU A 33 -26.24 -18.43 17.62
N ARG A 34 -25.81 -18.02 16.43
CA ARG A 34 -24.81 -18.73 15.64
C ARG A 34 -23.46 -18.05 15.77
N LEU A 35 -22.42 -18.79 16.14
CA LEU A 35 -21.03 -18.32 16.23
C LEU A 35 -20.23 -18.80 15.02
N SER A 36 -19.33 -17.93 14.55
CA SER A 36 -18.25 -18.34 13.65
C SER A 36 -17.21 -19.22 14.37
N PRO A 37 -16.41 -20.02 13.62
CA PRO A 37 -15.33 -20.82 14.19
C PRO A 37 -14.39 -20.03 15.11
N GLU A 38 -13.99 -18.81 14.72
CA GLU A 38 -13.09 -17.97 15.54
C GLU A 38 -13.78 -17.46 16.82
N GLU A 39 -15.06 -17.09 16.72
CA GLU A 39 -15.88 -16.67 17.86
C GLU A 39 -16.06 -17.81 18.87
N ALA A 40 -16.36 -19.01 18.39
CA ALA A 40 -16.57 -20.17 19.25
C ALA A 40 -15.29 -20.54 19.99
N LEU A 41 -14.18 -20.65 19.28
CA LEU A 41 -12.89 -21.01 19.86
C LEU A 41 -12.45 -19.99 20.92
N TYR A 42 -12.59 -18.69 20.62
CA TYR A 42 -12.30 -17.62 21.58
C TYR A 42 -13.21 -17.66 22.82
N LEU A 43 -14.50 -17.99 22.66
CA LEU A 43 -15.44 -18.03 23.79
C LEU A 43 -15.22 -19.25 24.69
N ILE A 44 -14.75 -20.37 24.14
CA ILE A 44 -14.30 -21.54 24.92
C ILE A 44 -13.03 -21.20 25.70
N GLU A 45 -12.04 -20.60 25.04
CA GLU A 45 -10.79 -20.14 25.69
C GLU A 45 -11.05 -19.17 26.87
N ARG A 46 -12.17 -18.45 26.83
CA ARG A 46 -12.61 -17.52 27.88
C ARG A 46 -13.62 -18.11 28.87
N ASP A 47 -13.83 -19.43 28.82
CA ASP A 47 -14.78 -20.18 29.66
C ASP A 47 -16.22 -19.62 29.62
N LYS A 48 -16.62 -19.01 28.50
CA LYS A 48 -17.97 -18.41 28.36
C LYS A 48 -19.00 -19.39 27.82
N ILE A 49 -18.54 -20.33 26.99
CA ILE A 49 -19.38 -21.36 26.40
C ILE A 49 -18.74 -22.73 26.63
N ASP A 50 -19.58 -23.75 26.69
CA ASP A 50 -19.21 -25.16 26.74
C ASP A 50 -19.85 -25.84 25.54
N VAL A 51 -19.03 -26.39 24.63
CA VAL A 51 -19.53 -27.05 23.41
C VAL A 51 -19.61 -28.54 23.66
N LYS A 52 -20.83 -29.08 23.57
CA LYS A 52 -21.09 -30.49 23.85
C LYS A 52 -20.19 -31.39 23.01
N ASP A 53 -19.51 -32.33 23.65
CA ASP A 53 -18.61 -33.34 23.06
C ASP A 53 -17.31 -32.79 22.45
N PHE A 54 -17.03 -31.48 22.58
CA PHE A 54 -15.80 -30.88 22.06
C PHE A 54 -15.16 -29.89 23.05
N ASP A 55 -13.91 -30.17 23.43
CA ASP A 55 -13.06 -29.20 24.11
C ASP A 55 -12.37 -28.25 23.10
N PHE A 56 -11.52 -27.36 23.61
CA PHE A 56 -10.78 -26.40 22.80
C PHE A 56 -9.93 -27.09 21.73
N ASP A 57 -9.16 -28.11 22.12
CA ASP A 57 -8.23 -28.80 21.22
C ASP A 57 -8.98 -29.57 20.12
N ALA A 58 -10.11 -30.20 20.45
CA ALA A 58 -10.96 -30.88 19.49
C ALA A 58 -11.55 -29.91 18.46
N LEU A 59 -12.09 -28.76 18.88
CA LEU A 59 -12.61 -27.76 17.94
C LEU A 59 -11.51 -27.08 17.13
N LEU A 60 -10.36 -26.79 17.74
CA LEU A 60 -9.20 -26.27 17.03
C LEU A 60 -8.78 -27.24 15.93
N GLY A 61 -8.67 -28.54 16.24
CA GLY A 61 -8.33 -29.58 15.27
C GLY A 61 -9.33 -29.65 14.10
N LEU A 62 -10.62 -29.51 14.37
CA LEU A 62 -11.66 -29.47 13.34
C LEU A 62 -11.56 -28.23 12.44
N PHE A 63 -11.34 -27.06 13.04
CA PHE A 63 -11.29 -25.80 12.29
C PHE A 63 -9.95 -25.57 11.59
N ALA A 64 -8.86 -26.15 12.07
CA ALA A 64 -7.52 -26.02 11.49
C ALA A 64 -7.42 -26.51 10.03
N GLY A 65 -8.34 -27.39 9.60
CA GLY A 65 -8.44 -27.81 8.20
C GLY A 65 -8.94 -26.71 7.24
N GLN A 66 -9.52 -25.62 7.75
CA GLN A 66 -9.96 -24.50 6.93
C GLN A 66 -8.76 -23.62 6.52
N PRO A 67 -8.72 -23.14 5.27
CA PRO A 67 -7.64 -22.26 4.81
C PRO A 67 -7.46 -21.05 5.72
N ASN A 68 -6.21 -20.79 6.12
CA ASN A 68 -5.82 -19.64 6.95
C ASN A 68 -6.52 -19.51 8.31
N PHE A 69 -7.20 -20.56 8.80
CA PHE A 69 -7.98 -20.48 10.04
C PHE A 69 -7.15 -20.04 11.24
N ILE A 70 -5.98 -20.67 11.48
CA ILE A 70 -5.12 -20.34 12.61
C ILE A 70 -4.76 -18.85 12.63
N ARG A 71 -4.33 -18.30 11.48
CA ARG A 71 -4.00 -16.87 11.34
C ARG A 71 -5.22 -15.99 11.59
N ARG A 72 -6.38 -16.36 11.03
CA ARG A 72 -7.64 -15.63 11.25
C ARG A 72 -8.06 -15.63 12.73
N TYR A 73 -7.89 -16.75 13.43
CA TYR A 73 -8.15 -16.86 14.86
C TYR A 73 -7.16 -16.03 15.70
N LEU A 74 -5.86 -16.04 15.38
CA LEU A 74 -4.86 -15.20 16.07
C LEU A 74 -5.20 -13.70 15.95
N VAL A 75 -5.56 -13.25 14.75
CA VAL A 75 -6.04 -11.87 14.52
C VAL A 75 -7.32 -11.61 15.32
N TYR A 76 -8.28 -12.53 15.28
CA TYR A 76 -9.54 -12.40 16.03
C TYR A 76 -9.29 -12.22 17.53
N ARG A 77 -8.43 -13.07 18.11
CA ARG A 77 -8.04 -13.04 19.52
C ARG A 77 -7.38 -11.71 19.88
N ASP A 78 -6.35 -11.28 19.16
CA ASP A 78 -5.64 -10.02 19.43
C ASP A 78 -6.58 -8.81 19.37
N ILE A 79 -7.47 -8.74 18.37
CA ILE A 79 -8.45 -7.64 18.27
C ILE A 79 -9.44 -7.65 19.45
N ARG A 80 -9.91 -8.83 19.88
CA ARG A 80 -10.80 -8.96 21.05
C ARG A 80 -10.10 -8.56 22.34
N GLU A 81 -8.84 -8.97 22.52
CA GLU A 81 -8.00 -8.62 23.68
C GLU A 81 -7.74 -7.12 23.79
N ARG A 82 -7.61 -6.44 22.65
CA ARG A 82 -7.54 -4.97 22.58
C ARG A 82 -8.87 -4.27 22.91
N GLY A 83 -9.94 -5.02 23.19
CA GLY A 83 -11.25 -4.51 23.59
C GLY A 83 -12.14 -4.08 22.42
N TYR A 84 -11.81 -4.47 21.19
CA TYR A 84 -12.64 -4.20 20.03
C TYR A 84 -13.69 -5.30 19.84
N VAL A 85 -14.85 -4.93 19.27
CA VAL A 85 -15.79 -5.91 18.73
C VAL A 85 -15.40 -6.21 17.28
N ILE A 86 -15.23 -7.50 16.98
CA ILE A 86 -14.85 -8.03 15.67
C ILE A 86 -15.84 -9.11 15.25
N GLN A 87 -16.18 -9.12 13.96
CA GLN A 87 -17.08 -10.09 13.35
C GLN A 87 -16.61 -10.47 11.95
N PRO A 88 -17.04 -11.64 11.42
CA PRO A 88 -16.86 -11.96 10.01
C PRO A 88 -17.37 -10.85 9.09
N GLY A 89 -16.61 -10.57 8.03
CA GLY A 89 -16.87 -9.53 7.03
C GLY A 89 -16.47 -9.97 5.62
N PRO A 90 -16.68 -9.11 4.60
CA PRO A 90 -16.41 -9.44 3.20
C PRO A 90 -14.92 -9.67 2.90
N HIS A 91 -14.04 -9.12 3.73
CA HIS A 91 -12.58 -9.21 3.61
C HIS A 91 -12.00 -9.94 4.82
N ASP A 92 -12.58 -11.07 5.23
CA ASP A 92 -12.36 -11.77 6.51
C ASP A 92 -13.09 -11.14 7.70
N PHE A 93 -12.71 -9.92 8.10
CA PHE A 93 -13.27 -9.31 9.31
C PHE A 93 -13.75 -7.87 9.12
N ARG A 94 -14.76 -7.52 9.92
CA ARG A 94 -15.18 -6.14 10.19
C ARG A 94 -14.98 -5.85 11.68
N VAL A 95 -14.36 -4.72 11.98
CA VAL A 95 -14.08 -4.30 13.36
C VAL A 95 -14.81 -3.01 13.68
N PHE A 96 -15.40 -2.95 14.87
CA PHE A 96 -16.17 -1.81 15.34
C PHE A 96 -15.31 -0.78 16.06
N ARG A 97 -15.76 0.47 16.13
CA ARG A 97 -15.13 1.45 17.03
C ARG A 97 -15.20 0.93 18.46
N ARG A 98 -14.27 1.34 19.32
CA ARG A 98 -14.35 1.01 20.75
C ARG A 98 -15.69 1.46 21.33
N GLY A 99 -16.35 0.58 22.08
CA GLY A 99 -17.70 0.80 22.63
C GLY A 99 -18.86 0.62 21.63
N HIS A 100 -18.59 0.44 20.33
CA HIS A 100 -19.62 0.13 19.34
C HIS A 100 -19.72 -1.39 19.10
N ARG A 101 -20.89 -1.83 18.66
CA ARG A 101 -21.18 -3.24 18.39
C ARG A 101 -22.25 -3.40 17.30
N PRO A 102 -22.54 -4.62 16.82
CA PRO A 102 -23.61 -4.86 15.86
C PRO A 102 -24.95 -4.31 16.37
N GLY A 103 -25.69 -3.61 15.51
CA GLY A 103 -26.94 -2.93 15.88
C GLY A 103 -26.77 -1.60 16.63
N VAL A 104 -25.62 -1.36 17.28
CA VAL A 104 -25.35 -0.14 18.05
C VAL A 104 -24.01 0.48 17.60
N GLY A 105 -24.10 1.37 16.63
CA GLY A 105 -22.95 2.10 16.09
C GLY A 105 -22.44 1.56 14.76
N ARG A 106 -21.30 2.10 14.30
CA ARG A 106 -20.71 1.80 12.99
C ARG A 106 -19.40 1.03 13.12
N SER A 107 -19.15 0.12 12.17
CA SER A 107 -17.81 -0.44 11.99
C SER A 107 -16.82 0.62 11.54
N GLN A 108 -15.54 0.41 11.88
CA GLN A 108 -14.43 1.30 11.56
C GLN A 108 -13.50 0.67 10.51
N TYR A 109 -13.12 -0.58 10.71
CA TYR A 109 -12.14 -1.27 9.88
C TYR A 109 -12.75 -2.45 9.13
N LEU A 110 -12.27 -2.69 7.92
CA LEU A 110 -12.30 -4.00 7.26
C LEU A 110 -10.87 -4.53 7.30
N ILE A 111 -10.68 -5.76 7.78
CA ILE A 111 -9.36 -6.35 8.00
C ILE A 111 -9.26 -7.63 7.20
N ARG A 112 -8.38 -7.65 6.20
CA ARG A 112 -7.93 -8.88 5.52
C ARG A 112 -6.74 -9.47 6.23
N VAL A 113 -6.75 -10.78 6.44
CA VAL A 113 -5.67 -11.52 7.10
C VAL A 113 -4.75 -12.10 6.03
N LEU A 114 -3.45 -11.87 6.19
CA LEU A 114 -2.41 -12.36 5.28
C LEU A 114 -1.27 -13.03 6.05
N SER A 115 -0.62 -13.99 5.41
CA SER A 115 0.74 -14.43 5.75
C SER A 115 1.77 -13.48 5.14
N GLU A 116 2.98 -13.41 5.71
CA GLU A 116 4.11 -12.71 5.08
C GLU A 116 4.48 -13.23 3.67
N ARG A 117 4.06 -14.45 3.33
CA ARG A 117 4.30 -15.10 2.03
C ARG A 117 3.19 -14.83 1.01
N ASP A 118 2.04 -14.34 1.46
CA ASP A 118 0.91 -14.11 0.57
C ASP A 118 1.25 -13.02 -0.45
N LEU A 119 0.85 -13.27 -1.69
CA LEU A 119 1.05 -12.34 -2.78
C LEU A 119 0.00 -11.22 -2.72
N VAL A 120 0.50 -10.00 -2.63
CA VAL A 120 -0.28 -8.76 -2.76
C VAL A 120 -0.36 -8.38 -4.23
N ASP A 121 -1.53 -8.56 -4.81
CA ASP A 121 -1.91 -8.03 -6.12
C ASP A 121 -2.37 -6.57 -5.95
N PHE A 122 -1.64 -5.64 -6.55
CA PHE A 122 -1.89 -4.20 -6.39
C PHE A 122 -3.16 -3.73 -7.10
N ASP A 123 -3.59 -4.41 -8.15
CA ASP A 123 -4.80 -4.06 -8.90
C ASP A 123 -6.02 -4.43 -8.05
N ARG A 124 -6.06 -5.67 -7.53
CA ARG A 124 -7.10 -6.14 -6.61
C ARG A 124 -7.11 -5.37 -5.29
N LEU A 125 -5.93 -5.07 -4.75
CA LEU A 125 -5.83 -4.29 -3.51
C LEU A 125 -6.45 -2.89 -3.67
N GLY A 126 -6.24 -2.25 -4.82
CA GLY A 126 -6.86 -0.97 -5.13
C GLY A 126 -8.39 -1.04 -5.09
N GLU A 127 -8.98 -2.10 -5.67
CA GLU A 127 -10.43 -2.34 -5.65
C GLU A 127 -10.96 -2.58 -4.23
N ASP A 128 -10.26 -3.42 -3.45
CA ASP A 128 -10.63 -3.71 -2.06
C ASP A 128 -10.62 -2.46 -1.17
N VAL A 129 -9.60 -1.62 -1.32
CA VAL A 129 -9.50 -0.35 -0.58
C VAL A 129 -10.63 0.60 -0.97
N LEU A 130 -10.95 0.71 -2.26
CA LEU A 130 -12.07 1.54 -2.73
C LEU A 130 -13.43 1.02 -2.22
N ALA A 131 -13.63 -0.30 -2.21
CA ALA A 131 -14.83 -0.92 -1.64
C ALA A 131 -14.98 -0.58 -0.14
N ALA A 132 -13.89 -0.66 0.62
CA ALA A 132 -13.89 -0.28 2.03
C ALA A 132 -14.21 1.21 2.24
N VAL A 133 -13.61 2.10 1.44
CA VAL A 133 -13.86 3.55 1.49
C VAL A 133 -15.33 3.86 1.17
N ASN A 134 -15.93 3.20 0.17
CA ASN A 134 -17.35 3.34 -0.18
C ASN A 134 -18.27 2.91 0.97
N MET A 135 -17.87 1.90 1.74
CA MET A 135 -18.55 1.50 2.97
C MET A 135 -18.27 2.45 4.16
N ARG A 136 -17.48 3.52 3.96
CA ARG A 136 -16.98 4.43 5.00
C ARG A 136 -16.18 3.69 6.07
N LYS A 137 -15.28 2.81 5.64
CA LYS A 137 -14.39 2.00 6.47
C LYS A 137 -12.94 2.21 6.04
N GLN A 138 -12.03 2.05 7.00
CA GLN A 138 -10.59 1.97 6.73
C GLN A 138 -10.22 0.53 6.37
N TYR A 139 -9.39 0.34 5.35
CA TYR A 139 -8.92 -0.98 4.94
C TYR A 139 -7.59 -1.31 5.61
N LEU A 140 -7.55 -2.42 6.33
CA LEU A 140 -6.35 -2.91 7.00
C LEU A 140 -5.94 -4.28 6.46
N LEU A 141 -4.63 -4.49 6.44
CA LEU A 141 -4.03 -5.82 6.34
C LEU A 141 -3.50 -6.19 7.72
N ALA A 142 -3.94 -7.34 8.24
CA ALA A 142 -3.37 -7.98 9.41
C ALA A 142 -2.43 -9.08 8.94
N VAL A 143 -1.13 -8.85 9.08
CA VAL A 143 -0.10 -9.79 8.66
C VAL A 143 0.34 -10.61 9.86
N VAL A 144 0.25 -11.93 9.74
CA VAL A 144 0.74 -12.90 10.73
C VAL A 144 1.98 -13.58 10.14
N ASP A 145 3.14 -13.39 10.77
CA ASP A 145 4.35 -14.09 10.35
C ASP A 145 4.40 -15.54 10.85
N ASP A 146 5.52 -16.22 10.61
CA ASP A 146 5.70 -17.62 11.00
C ASP A 146 6.09 -17.79 12.49
N GLU A 147 6.33 -16.70 13.22
CA GLU A 147 6.51 -16.66 14.67
C GLU A 147 5.24 -16.19 15.40
N ASP A 148 4.11 -16.16 14.69
CA ASP A 148 2.80 -15.69 15.15
C ASP A 148 2.77 -14.21 15.59
N GLU A 149 3.74 -13.38 15.17
CA GLU A 149 3.71 -11.95 15.42
C GLU A 149 2.72 -11.23 14.48
N LEU A 150 1.96 -10.30 15.07
CA LEU A 150 0.93 -9.53 14.36
C LEU A 150 1.43 -8.14 14.00
N THR A 151 1.37 -7.81 12.70
CA THR A 151 1.58 -6.45 12.23
C THR A 151 0.40 -5.96 11.39
N TYR A 152 -0.14 -4.80 11.78
CA TYR A 152 -1.23 -4.13 11.08
C TYR A 152 -0.73 -3.03 10.16
N TYR A 153 -1.19 -3.06 8.91
CA TYR A 153 -0.98 -2.00 7.93
C TYR A 153 -2.32 -1.39 7.53
N GLU A 154 -2.42 -0.07 7.65
CA GLU A 154 -3.48 0.67 6.97
C GLU A 154 -3.06 0.91 5.53
N VAL A 155 -3.96 0.57 4.60
CA VAL A 155 -3.76 0.78 3.17
C VAL A 155 -4.69 1.89 2.70
N ARG A 156 -4.14 2.88 1.99
CA ARG A 156 -4.90 4.02 1.48
C ARG A 156 -4.57 4.28 0.02
N VAL A 157 -5.59 4.51 -0.80
CA VAL A 157 -5.39 5.14 -2.11
C VAL A 157 -5.26 6.64 -1.88
N GLN A 158 -4.10 7.18 -2.20
CA GLN A 158 -3.77 8.60 -2.08
C GLN A 158 -4.09 9.32 -3.39
N ASP A 159 -4.96 10.31 -3.32
CA ASP A 159 -5.05 11.33 -4.35
C ASP A 159 -4.01 12.41 -4.04
N LEU A 160 -2.87 12.37 -4.75
CA LEU A 160 -1.80 13.33 -4.52
C LEU A 160 -2.22 14.71 -5.04
N PRO A 161 -2.34 15.72 -4.14
CA PRO A 161 -2.73 17.04 -4.56
C PRO A 161 -1.65 17.68 -5.43
N ARG A 162 -2.05 18.64 -6.24
CA ARG A 162 -1.10 19.50 -6.95
C ARG A 162 -0.42 20.42 -5.93
N VAL A 163 0.91 20.38 -5.86
CA VAL A 163 1.72 21.16 -4.91
C VAL A 163 2.44 22.32 -5.56
N GLY A 164 2.40 22.42 -6.88
CA GLY A 164 2.95 23.52 -7.65
C GLY A 164 2.73 23.34 -9.14
N GLU A 165 3.08 24.37 -9.90
CA GLU A 165 3.17 24.29 -11.35
C GLU A 165 4.46 23.56 -11.76
N PRO A 166 4.43 22.75 -12.83
CA PRO A 166 5.65 22.25 -13.43
C PRO A 166 6.56 23.40 -13.86
N ALA A 167 7.87 23.20 -13.73
CA ALA A 167 8.90 24.08 -14.27
C ALA A 167 8.53 24.63 -15.66
N GLY A 168 8.61 25.94 -15.87
CA GLY A 168 8.45 26.53 -17.20
C GLY A 168 9.60 26.14 -18.13
N CYS A 169 9.31 25.95 -19.42
CA CYS A 169 10.36 25.81 -20.42
C CYS A 169 10.76 27.20 -20.92
N SER A 170 12.06 27.50 -20.93
CA SER A 170 12.59 28.65 -21.68
C SER A 170 12.64 28.32 -23.17
N MET A 171 12.40 29.31 -24.02
CA MET A 171 12.63 29.22 -25.47
C MET A 171 13.87 30.05 -25.84
N PRO A 172 14.80 29.53 -26.67
CA PRO A 172 14.83 28.18 -27.24
C PRO A 172 15.06 27.07 -26.19
N PRO A 173 14.74 25.79 -26.51
CA PRO A 173 15.04 24.67 -25.61
C PRO A 173 16.53 24.61 -25.29
N VAL A 174 16.86 24.08 -24.12
CA VAL A 174 18.25 23.83 -23.75
C VAL A 174 18.82 22.77 -24.68
N GLU A 175 19.96 23.05 -25.31
CA GLU A 175 20.69 22.06 -26.09
C GLU A 175 21.57 21.18 -25.20
N ALA A 176 21.54 19.88 -25.46
CA ALA A 176 22.38 18.91 -24.79
C ALA A 176 22.86 17.82 -25.76
N SER A 177 24.04 17.27 -25.51
CA SER A 177 24.56 16.12 -26.24
C SER A 177 24.48 14.87 -25.38
N LEU A 178 24.19 13.73 -26.00
CA LEU A 178 24.11 12.45 -25.30
C LEU A 178 25.50 11.89 -24.99
N PHE A 179 25.75 11.56 -23.73
CA PHE A 179 26.93 10.85 -23.24
C PHE A 179 26.49 9.58 -22.51
N GLY A 180 26.59 8.43 -23.19
CA GLY A 180 26.05 7.17 -22.70
C GLY A 180 24.53 7.24 -22.58
N THR A 181 24.00 7.20 -21.36
CA THR A 181 22.55 7.35 -21.07
C THR A 181 22.22 8.71 -20.43
N TYR A 182 23.17 9.63 -20.38
CA TYR A 182 23.00 10.95 -19.77
C TYR A 182 23.00 12.03 -20.84
N ALA A 183 22.21 13.08 -20.67
CA ALA A 183 22.29 14.27 -21.51
C ALA A 183 23.16 15.33 -20.80
N LEU A 184 24.17 15.86 -21.49
CA LEU A 184 25.06 16.90 -20.97
C LEU A 184 24.73 18.24 -21.61
N ALA A 185 24.28 19.20 -20.81
CA ALA A 185 24.03 20.57 -21.25
C ALA A 185 25.17 21.49 -20.80
N HIS A 186 25.59 22.39 -21.68
CA HIS A 186 26.56 23.44 -21.37
C HIS A 186 25.82 24.68 -20.87
N LEU A 187 25.61 24.76 -19.55
CA LEU A 187 24.83 25.81 -18.90
C LEU A 187 25.60 26.44 -17.73
N PRO A 188 25.49 27.75 -17.50
CA PRO A 188 26.00 28.37 -16.28
C PRO A 188 25.21 27.91 -15.04
N PRO A 189 25.69 28.18 -13.81
CA PRO A 189 24.92 27.96 -12.58
C PRO A 189 23.67 28.84 -12.52
N GLY A 190 22.64 28.40 -11.80
CA GLY A 190 21.44 29.20 -11.54
C GLY A 190 20.44 29.26 -12.69
N THR A 191 20.54 28.35 -13.67
CA THR A 191 19.52 28.24 -14.72
C THR A 191 18.19 27.73 -14.16
N PRO A 192 17.04 28.07 -14.79
CA PRO A 192 15.72 27.59 -14.34
C PRO A 192 15.65 26.07 -14.16
N LEU A 193 16.25 25.28 -15.05
CA LEU A 193 16.32 23.81 -14.91
C LEU A 193 17.02 23.39 -13.60
N GLU A 194 18.13 24.03 -13.25
CA GLU A 194 18.86 23.73 -12.02
C GLU A 194 18.09 24.21 -10.78
N GLU A 195 17.47 25.39 -10.86
CA GLU A 195 16.62 25.91 -9.79
C GLU A 195 15.42 25.00 -9.51
N ASP A 196 14.89 24.33 -10.54
CA ASP A 196 13.82 23.31 -10.45
C ASP A 196 14.34 21.89 -10.18
N TRP A 197 15.61 21.79 -9.77
CA TRP A 197 16.29 20.58 -9.30
C TRP A 197 16.45 19.50 -10.37
N TYR A 198 16.48 19.86 -11.65
CA TYR A 198 16.90 18.94 -12.71
C TYR A 198 18.43 18.81 -12.75
N GLY A 199 18.88 17.60 -13.05
CA GLY A 199 20.28 17.32 -13.27
C GLY A 199 21.15 17.32 -12.02
N LYS A 200 22.46 17.28 -12.29
CA LYS A 200 23.56 17.37 -11.34
C LYS A 200 24.67 18.19 -11.99
N ARG A 201 25.06 19.28 -11.34
CA ARG A 201 26.19 20.12 -11.73
C ARG A 201 27.49 19.33 -11.64
N LEU A 202 28.30 19.34 -12.70
CA LEU A 202 29.64 18.73 -12.70
C LEU A 202 30.73 19.76 -12.43
N ASP A 203 30.59 20.95 -13.03
CA ASP A 203 31.49 22.09 -12.92
C ASP A 203 30.75 23.38 -13.24
N SER A 204 31.44 24.52 -13.29
CA SER A 204 30.84 25.84 -13.57
C SER A 204 30.20 25.99 -14.96
N ARG A 205 30.33 25.01 -15.85
CA ARG A 205 29.83 25.07 -17.24
C ARG A 205 28.92 23.90 -17.62
N ARG A 206 28.89 22.81 -16.85
CA ARG A 206 28.26 21.55 -17.26
C ARG A 206 27.17 21.09 -16.29
N LEU A 207 25.97 20.87 -16.81
CA LEU A 207 24.84 20.27 -16.11
C LEU A 207 24.54 18.90 -16.71
N LEU A 208 24.65 17.84 -15.90
CA LEU A 208 24.37 16.47 -16.32
C LEU A 208 22.92 16.09 -15.97
N LEU A 209 22.10 15.80 -16.97
CA LEU A 209 20.70 15.38 -16.83
C LEU A 209 20.60 13.86 -16.88
N ARG A 210 19.82 13.29 -15.97
CA ARG A 210 19.57 11.83 -15.92
C ARG A 210 18.63 11.41 -17.07
N PRO A 211 18.62 10.12 -17.46
CA PRO A 211 17.73 9.65 -18.52
C PRO A 211 16.26 10.04 -18.29
N VAL A 212 15.71 9.71 -17.12
CA VAL A 212 14.31 10.01 -16.77
C VAL A 212 13.99 11.52 -16.79
N GLU A 213 14.93 12.35 -16.33
CA GLU A 213 14.79 13.81 -16.33
C GLU A 213 14.81 14.35 -17.76
N SER A 214 15.69 13.79 -18.60
CA SER A 214 15.89 14.22 -19.98
C SER A 214 14.69 13.87 -20.85
N ILE A 215 14.17 12.63 -20.74
CA ILE A 215 13.00 12.18 -21.48
C ILE A 215 11.79 13.07 -21.17
N TYR A 216 11.56 13.36 -19.88
CA TYR A 216 10.50 14.28 -19.46
C TYR A 216 10.67 15.69 -20.05
N LEU A 217 11.88 16.26 -19.98
CA LEU A 217 12.16 17.60 -20.49
C LEU A 217 12.05 17.67 -22.02
N MET A 218 12.47 16.63 -22.74
CA MET A 218 12.33 16.54 -24.21
C MET A 218 10.86 16.51 -24.63
N ARG A 219 10.02 15.72 -23.94
CA ARG A 219 8.57 15.67 -24.20
C ARG A 219 7.85 16.99 -23.95
N ARG A 220 8.39 17.82 -23.06
CA ARG A 220 7.89 19.17 -22.80
C ARG A 220 8.52 20.24 -23.70
N HIS A 221 9.39 19.85 -24.63
CA HIS A 221 10.16 20.76 -25.48
C HIS A 221 11.03 21.75 -24.67
N CYS A 222 11.44 21.38 -23.47
CA CYS A 222 12.40 22.12 -22.64
C CYS A 222 13.86 21.78 -23.00
N LEU A 223 14.10 20.61 -23.60
CA LEU A 223 15.43 20.07 -23.87
C LEU A 223 15.48 19.49 -25.28
N ALA A 224 16.49 19.85 -26.06
CA ALA A 224 16.83 19.23 -27.32
C ALA A 224 18.11 18.40 -27.14
N VAL A 225 18.05 17.10 -27.47
CA VAL A 225 19.18 16.18 -27.31
C VAL A 225 19.68 15.73 -28.67
N THR A 226 21.00 15.80 -28.88
CA THR A 226 21.68 15.24 -30.06
C THR A 226 22.52 14.03 -29.72
N ARG A 227 22.63 13.08 -30.66
CA ARG A 227 23.57 11.96 -30.63
C ARG A 227 24.45 12.04 -31.87
N ASP A 228 25.76 12.15 -31.68
CA ASP A 228 26.73 12.28 -32.78
C ASP A 228 26.43 13.45 -33.74
N GLY A 229 25.85 14.53 -33.21
CA GLY A 229 25.44 15.72 -33.97
C GLY A 229 24.02 15.68 -34.52
N GLU A 230 23.39 14.51 -34.56
CA GLU A 230 22.04 14.34 -35.09
C GLU A 230 20.96 14.50 -34.00
N PRO A 231 19.85 15.24 -34.26
CA PRO A 231 18.73 15.35 -33.32
C PRO A 231 18.08 14.00 -33.01
N MET A 232 17.68 13.82 -31.76
CA MET A 232 16.99 12.61 -31.29
C MET A 232 15.66 12.98 -30.62
N THR A 233 14.62 12.18 -30.87
CA THR A 233 13.31 12.31 -30.21
C THR A 233 13.32 11.72 -28.80
N ALA A 234 12.34 12.08 -27.97
CA ALA A 234 12.23 11.54 -26.63
C ALA A 234 11.99 10.02 -26.64
N GLU A 235 11.24 9.53 -27.62
CA GLU A 235 10.88 8.13 -27.82
C GLU A 235 12.11 7.31 -28.25
N GLN A 236 12.88 7.78 -29.22
CA GLN A 236 14.16 7.17 -29.58
C GLN A 236 15.12 7.11 -28.39
N PHE A 237 15.16 8.17 -27.57
CA PHE A 237 15.99 8.16 -26.37
C PHE A 237 15.50 7.13 -25.36
N LEU A 238 14.19 7.13 -25.05
CA LEU A 238 13.57 6.18 -24.13
C LEU A 238 13.86 4.73 -24.53
N ASP A 239 13.70 4.40 -25.81
CA ASP A 239 13.95 3.06 -26.33
C ASP A 239 15.42 2.66 -26.12
N SER A 240 16.37 3.55 -26.42
CA SER A 240 17.80 3.26 -26.19
C SER A 240 18.20 3.14 -24.72
N VAL A 241 17.45 3.76 -23.80
CA VAL A 241 17.67 3.60 -22.35
C VAL A 241 17.01 2.30 -21.86
N ALA A 242 15.88 1.91 -22.43
CA ALA A 242 15.16 0.69 -22.09
C ALA A 242 15.97 -0.59 -22.39
N GLU A 243 16.93 -0.54 -23.31
CA GLU A 243 17.92 -1.60 -23.52
C GLU A 243 18.80 -1.88 -22.30
N LYS A 244 18.92 -0.91 -21.36
CA LYS A 244 19.81 -0.98 -20.19
C LYS A 244 19.08 -0.93 -18.85
N ASP A 245 17.95 -0.23 -18.80
CA ASP A 245 17.08 -0.13 -17.61
C ASP A 245 15.69 -0.65 -17.96
N VAL A 246 15.41 -1.89 -17.56
CA VAL A 246 14.15 -2.59 -17.87
C VAL A 246 12.91 -1.93 -17.24
N GLU A 247 13.09 -1.05 -16.25
CA GLU A 247 12.00 -0.37 -15.55
C GLU A 247 11.88 1.12 -15.96
N ILE A 248 12.63 1.57 -16.98
CA ILE A 248 12.68 3.00 -17.33
C ILE A 248 11.32 3.54 -17.74
N ARG A 249 10.48 2.73 -18.39
CA ARG A 249 9.16 3.15 -18.88
C ARG A 249 8.23 3.45 -17.70
N GLU A 250 8.24 2.59 -16.69
CA GLU A 250 7.48 2.74 -15.45
C GLU A 250 8.00 3.92 -14.63
N LYS A 251 9.33 4.01 -14.49
CA LYS A 251 10.01 5.13 -13.81
C LYS A 251 9.66 6.47 -14.46
N GLU A 252 9.73 6.56 -15.78
CA GLU A 252 9.44 7.79 -16.52
C GLU A 252 7.98 8.18 -16.39
N ARG A 253 7.05 7.24 -16.53
CA ARG A 253 5.62 7.52 -16.40
C ARG A 253 5.28 8.10 -15.02
N VAL A 254 5.82 7.52 -13.96
CA VAL A 254 5.64 8.03 -12.58
C VAL A 254 6.38 9.34 -12.35
N PHE A 255 7.59 9.50 -12.88
CA PHE A 255 8.34 10.75 -12.80
C PHE A 255 7.57 11.91 -13.44
N SER A 256 7.00 11.67 -14.62
CA SER A 256 6.23 12.64 -15.40
C SER A 256 4.93 13.06 -14.70
N ASP A 257 4.18 12.12 -14.13
CA ASP A 257 2.99 12.44 -13.32
C ASP A 257 3.36 13.25 -12.06
N LEU A 258 4.39 12.85 -11.32
CA LEU A 258 4.86 13.58 -10.14
C LEU A 258 5.31 15.01 -10.49
N ARG A 259 6.10 15.18 -11.56
CA ARG A 259 6.53 16.51 -12.04
C ARG A 259 5.35 17.34 -12.54
N GLY A 260 4.37 16.72 -13.20
CA GLY A 260 3.12 17.36 -13.64
C GLY A 260 2.29 17.93 -12.49
N ARG A 261 2.34 17.27 -11.33
CA ARG A 261 1.71 17.71 -10.07
C ARG A 261 2.56 18.71 -9.26
N GLY A 262 3.76 19.07 -9.73
CA GLY A 262 4.67 20.01 -9.06
C GLY A 262 5.61 19.37 -8.03
N TYR A 263 5.60 18.04 -7.88
CA TYR A 263 6.55 17.36 -7.00
C TYR A 263 7.94 17.30 -7.63
N ILE A 264 8.96 17.10 -6.79
CA ILE A 264 10.35 16.99 -7.22
C ILE A 264 10.85 15.56 -6.92
N PRO A 265 10.69 14.59 -7.83
CA PRO A 265 11.28 13.26 -7.70
C PRO A 265 12.80 13.31 -7.91
N ARG A 266 13.55 12.67 -7.02
CA ARG A 266 14.99 12.40 -7.15
C ARG A 266 15.24 10.93 -6.92
N THR A 267 16.40 10.41 -7.33
CA THR A 267 16.72 8.98 -7.13
C THR A 267 16.51 8.54 -5.68
N GLY A 268 15.73 7.47 -5.52
CA GLY A 268 15.46 6.80 -4.24
C GLY A 268 16.41 5.64 -3.96
N TYR A 269 17.44 5.41 -4.78
CA TYR A 269 18.29 4.20 -4.73
C TYR A 269 18.85 3.89 -3.33
N LYS A 270 19.27 4.94 -2.58
CA LYS A 270 19.76 4.79 -1.19
C LYS A 270 18.71 4.25 -0.20
N PHE A 271 17.46 4.16 -0.64
CA PHE A 271 16.31 3.64 0.08
C PHE A 271 15.63 2.48 -0.67
N GLY A 272 16.31 1.83 -1.63
CA GLY A 272 15.76 0.66 -2.34
C GLY A 272 14.51 0.93 -3.19
N HIS A 273 14.23 2.20 -3.54
CA HIS A 273 13.05 2.59 -4.31
C HIS A 273 13.41 3.52 -5.47
N HIS A 274 12.50 3.69 -6.43
CA HIS A 274 12.77 4.49 -7.64
C HIS A 274 13.00 5.96 -7.29
N PHE A 275 12.11 6.52 -6.46
CA PHE A 275 12.14 7.93 -6.15
C PHE A 275 12.05 8.22 -4.65
N ARG A 276 12.77 9.25 -4.24
CA ARG A 276 12.46 10.05 -3.06
C ARG A 276 11.86 11.36 -3.56
N VAL A 277 10.73 11.77 -2.99
CA VAL A 277 9.89 12.82 -3.57
C VAL A 277 9.66 13.95 -2.57
N TYR A 278 9.72 15.18 -3.05
CA TYR A 278 9.56 16.40 -2.27
C TYR A 278 8.35 17.18 -2.77
N SER A 279 7.53 17.74 -1.87
CA SER A 279 6.42 18.67 -2.19
C SER A 279 6.86 20.14 -2.34
N GLY A 280 8.17 20.38 -2.51
CA GLY A 280 8.78 21.70 -2.60
C GLY A 280 10.28 21.64 -2.30
N LYS A 281 10.96 22.79 -2.25
CA LYS A 281 12.41 22.88 -2.00
C LYS A 281 12.76 22.72 -0.51
N LYS A 282 12.39 21.57 0.07
CA LYS A 282 12.65 21.23 1.48
C LYS A 282 13.97 20.44 1.64
N PRO A 283 14.62 20.49 2.82
CA PRO A 283 15.85 19.72 3.06
C PRO A 283 15.68 18.20 2.98
N HIS A 284 14.48 17.70 3.30
CA HIS A 284 14.17 16.27 3.36
C HIS A 284 12.98 15.94 2.46
N SER A 285 13.07 14.82 1.76
CA SER A 285 11.94 14.26 1.01
C SER A 285 10.88 13.73 1.97
N GLU A 286 9.62 13.77 1.57
CA GLU A 286 8.48 13.34 2.41
C GLU A 286 8.02 11.92 2.06
N MET A 287 8.30 11.47 0.84
CA MET A 287 7.77 10.23 0.30
C MET A 287 8.88 9.41 -0.37
N LEU A 288 8.75 8.09 -0.27
CA LEU A 288 9.41 7.13 -1.15
C LEU A 288 8.35 6.60 -2.10
N VAL A 289 8.65 6.61 -3.40
CA VAL A 289 7.75 6.14 -4.45
C VAL A 289 8.42 5.04 -5.24
N HIS A 290 7.71 3.93 -5.39
CA HIS A 290 8.09 2.81 -6.24
C HIS A 290 7.05 2.65 -7.36
N ALA A 291 7.50 2.52 -8.59
CA ALA A 291 6.63 2.37 -9.74
C ALA A 291 6.24 0.91 -9.88
N VAL A 292 4.96 0.62 -10.03
CA VAL A 292 4.40 -0.74 -10.06
C VAL A 292 3.55 -0.88 -11.32
N PRO A 293 3.97 -1.68 -12.31
CA PRO A 293 3.14 -1.94 -13.49
C PRO A 293 1.88 -2.74 -13.11
N SER A 294 0.79 -2.58 -13.86
CA SER A 294 -0.43 -3.38 -13.69
C SER A 294 -0.13 -4.88 -13.77
N GLY A 295 -0.87 -5.67 -13.00
CA GLY A 295 -0.67 -7.11 -12.86
C GLY A 295 0.52 -7.49 -11.97
N THR A 296 1.25 -6.53 -11.39
CA THR A 296 2.33 -6.84 -10.46
C THR A 296 1.78 -7.45 -9.17
N THR A 297 2.39 -8.57 -8.78
CA THR A 297 2.18 -9.19 -7.47
C THR A 297 3.50 -9.20 -6.71
N LEU A 298 3.46 -8.86 -5.41
CA LEU A 298 4.63 -8.92 -4.52
C LEU A 298 4.28 -9.68 -3.26
N PRO A 299 5.19 -10.50 -2.69
CA PRO A 299 4.95 -11.08 -1.38
C PRO A 299 4.81 -9.98 -0.33
N MET A 300 3.93 -10.18 0.64
CA MET A 300 3.69 -9.20 1.72
C MET A 300 4.97 -8.87 2.50
N SER A 301 5.92 -9.81 2.61
CA SER A 301 7.26 -9.56 3.17
C SER A 301 8.05 -8.49 2.41
N ALA A 302 7.94 -8.40 1.08
CA ALA A 302 8.56 -7.35 0.28
C ALA A 302 7.92 -5.98 0.58
N VAL A 303 6.59 -5.91 0.63
CA VAL A 303 5.84 -4.71 1.00
C VAL A 303 6.21 -4.26 2.42
N SER A 304 6.27 -5.19 3.38
CA SER A 304 6.65 -4.94 4.76
C SER A 304 8.05 -4.33 4.87
N ARG A 305 9.05 -4.87 4.13
CA ARG A 305 10.41 -4.32 4.10
C ARG A 305 10.41 -2.87 3.62
N SER A 306 9.67 -2.55 2.56
CA SER A 306 9.52 -1.19 2.04
C SER A 306 8.92 -0.24 3.08
N VAL A 307 7.84 -0.66 3.75
CA VAL A 307 7.18 0.16 4.79
C VAL A 307 8.10 0.38 5.99
N ARG A 308 8.80 -0.66 6.48
CA ARG A 308 9.75 -0.54 7.59
C ARG A 308 10.89 0.41 7.26
N LEU A 309 11.41 0.34 6.02
CA LEU A 309 12.45 1.24 5.54
C LEU A 309 11.96 2.69 5.47
N ALA A 310 10.79 2.93 4.89
CA ALA A 310 10.23 4.28 4.82
C ALA A 310 9.99 4.86 6.23
N HIS A 311 9.47 4.05 7.15
CA HIS A 311 9.26 4.43 8.54
C HIS A 311 10.57 4.80 9.26
N SER A 312 11.66 4.05 9.07
CA SER A 312 12.95 4.34 9.71
C SER A 312 13.55 5.69 9.31
N VAL A 313 13.22 6.17 8.12
CA VAL A 313 13.66 7.48 7.60
C VAL A 313 12.57 8.55 7.63
N LYS A 314 11.48 8.30 8.37
CA LYS A 314 10.33 9.20 8.55
C LYS A 314 9.71 9.67 7.22
N LYS A 315 9.47 8.73 6.31
CA LYS A 315 8.84 8.97 5.00
C LYS A 315 7.60 8.10 4.83
N LYS A 316 6.66 8.58 4.01
CA LYS A 316 5.54 7.76 3.53
C LYS A 316 6.02 6.79 2.45
N MET A 317 5.56 5.55 2.49
CA MET A 317 5.81 4.58 1.43
C MET A 317 4.62 4.56 0.47
N LEU A 318 4.87 4.88 -0.81
CA LEU A 318 3.87 4.88 -1.87
C LEU A 318 4.26 3.93 -3.00
N PHE A 319 3.32 3.10 -3.40
CA PHE A 319 3.40 2.30 -4.62
C PHE A 319 2.55 2.98 -5.71
N ALA A 320 3.20 3.51 -6.73
CA ALA A 320 2.55 4.14 -7.87
C ALA A 320 2.13 3.05 -8.87
N CYS A 321 0.88 2.62 -8.77
CA CYS A 321 0.29 1.56 -9.58
C CYS A 321 -0.14 2.15 -10.92
N ILE A 322 0.46 1.65 -12.00
CA ILE A 322 0.33 2.18 -13.34
C ILE A 322 -0.75 1.40 -14.09
N TYR A 323 -1.87 2.06 -14.41
CA TYR A 323 -2.96 1.50 -15.21
C TYR A 323 -2.90 2.04 -16.65
N THR A 324 -3.84 1.67 -17.52
CA THR A 324 -3.84 2.14 -18.91
C THR A 324 -3.94 3.66 -19.01
N THR A 325 -4.82 4.28 -18.22
CA THR A 325 -5.16 5.71 -18.33
C THR A 325 -4.61 6.60 -17.22
N ASP A 326 -4.29 6.04 -16.06
CA ASP A 326 -3.96 6.79 -14.85
C ASP A 326 -2.91 6.08 -13.98
N ILE A 327 -2.48 6.78 -12.92
CA ILE A 327 -1.59 6.25 -11.88
C ILE A 327 -2.29 6.42 -10.55
N ARG A 328 -2.44 5.33 -9.78
CA ARG A 328 -2.96 5.39 -8.41
C ARG A 328 -1.81 5.18 -7.42
N TYR A 329 -1.70 6.06 -6.44
CA TYR A 329 -0.68 5.96 -5.40
C TYR A 329 -1.26 5.23 -4.20
N VAL A 330 -0.75 4.03 -3.90
CA VAL A 330 -1.19 3.22 -2.76
C VAL A 330 -0.19 3.40 -1.62
N GLU A 331 -0.65 3.97 -0.51
CA GLU A 331 0.11 4.12 0.74
C GLU A 331 -0.10 2.91 1.64
N PHE A 332 1.00 2.40 2.19
CA PHE A 332 0.97 1.46 3.30
C PHE A 332 1.57 2.14 4.53
N ALA A 333 0.80 2.20 5.61
CA ALA A 333 1.22 2.76 6.88
C ALA A 333 1.08 1.71 7.99
N ARG A 334 2.17 1.40 8.69
CA ARG A 334 2.09 0.56 9.89
C ARG A 334 1.32 1.32 10.98
N ILE A 335 0.31 0.69 11.56
CA ILE A 335 -0.49 1.28 12.63
C ILE A 335 -0.45 0.44 13.90
N LYS A 336 -0.84 1.05 15.02
CA LYS A 336 -1.14 0.36 16.28
C LYS A 336 -2.64 0.51 16.55
N LEU A 337 -3.30 -0.59 16.87
CA LEU A 337 -4.72 -0.66 17.23
C LEU A 337 -4.91 -0.68 18.75
#